data_AF-A9WKG7-F1
#
_entry.id   AF-A9WKG7-F1
#
_cell.length_a   1.000
_cell.length_b   1.000
_cell.length_c   1.000
_cell.angle_alpha   90.00
_cell.angle_beta   90.00
_cell.angle_gamma   90.00
#
_symmetry.space_group_name_H-M   'P 1'
#
loop_
_entity.id
_entity.type
_entity.pdbx_description
1 polymer ?
#
loop_
_entity_poly.entity_id
_entity_poly.type
_entity_poly.pdbx_seq_one_letter_code
_entity_poly.pdbx_strand_id
1 'polypeptide(L)'
;MIEVCLIKPAKGQIIRYPATVIACDDQSVTVQAEWRLGRVDFGLFSIEPGDVMIETFYVNRWYNIFRVQQPDGTTRGWYCNMARPARIDGTTIETEDLEIDLIVSADRRHVELTDLGEYEARGIAQTDPYADAALRAALAELRDLIARGEAPFTPDPPITDHGSTAHRPHTTTNR
;
A
#
# COMPACT_ATOMS: atom_id res chain seq x y z
N MET A 1 -10.02 -2.35 15.78
CA MET A 1 -9.46 -1.04 15.43
C MET A 1 -8.05 -0.97 16.00
N ILE A 2 -7.11 -0.43 15.23
CA ILE A 2 -5.71 -0.23 15.61
C ILE A 2 -5.30 1.20 15.21
N GLU A 3 -4.40 1.84 15.95
CA GLU A 3 -3.85 3.14 15.57
C GLU A 3 -2.58 2.94 14.72
N VAL A 4 -2.52 3.57 13.54
CA VAL A 4 -1.32 3.62 12.71
C VAL A 4 -0.58 4.92 13.01
N CYS A 5 0.72 4.82 13.27
CA CYS A 5 1.64 5.90 13.57
C CYS A 5 2.80 5.90 12.56
N LEU A 6 2.76 6.83 11.61
CA LEU A 6 3.86 7.03 10.66
C LEU A 6 4.74 8.18 11.15
N ILE A 7 5.98 7.87 11.52
CA ILE A 7 6.97 8.86 11.95
C ILE A 7 7.71 9.35 10.71
N LYS A 8 7.71 10.66 10.47
CA LYS A 8 8.42 11.32 9.36
C LYS A 8 9.47 12.29 9.92
N PRO A 9 10.69 11.81 10.25
CA PRO A 9 11.66 12.62 10.96
C PRO A 9 12.16 13.83 10.16
N ALA A 10 12.28 13.74 8.83
CA ALA A 10 12.72 14.88 8.01
C ALA A 10 11.74 16.06 8.08
N LYS A 11 10.46 15.75 8.32
CA LYS A 11 9.36 16.72 8.40
C LYS A 11 9.01 17.08 9.85
N GLY A 12 9.69 16.49 10.84
CA GLY A 12 9.36 16.63 12.27
C GLY A 12 7.90 16.25 12.58
N GLN A 13 7.33 15.31 11.82
CA GLN A 13 5.91 15.01 11.84
C GLN A 13 5.65 13.58 12.30
N ILE A 14 4.54 13.39 13.01
CA ILE A 14 3.95 12.07 13.26
C ILE A 14 2.52 12.12 12.72
N ILE A 15 2.21 11.22 11.78
CA ILE A 15 0.87 11.05 11.22
C ILE A 15 0.19 9.93 12.00
N ARG A 16 -1.02 10.18 12.50
CA ARG A 16 -1.82 9.21 13.25
C ARG A 16 -3.20 9.06 12.64
N TYR A 17 -3.65 7.83 12.47
CA TYR A 17 -5.01 7.54 12.04
C TYR A 17 -5.49 6.16 12.51
N PRO A 18 -6.79 6.00 12.77
CA PRO A 18 -7.36 4.70 13.09
C PRO A 18 -7.56 3.87 11.83
N ALA A 19 -7.30 2.57 11.92
CA ALA A 19 -7.53 1.60 10.86
C ALA A 19 -8.18 0.31 11.39
N THR A 20 -8.78 -0.46 10.48
CA THR A 20 -9.36 -1.76 10.80
C THR A 20 -8.37 -2.86 10.42
N VAL A 21 -7.99 -3.71 11.37
CA VAL A 21 -7.16 -4.90 11.06
C VAL A 21 -7.98 -5.88 10.22
N ILE A 22 -7.47 -6.27 9.06
CA ILE A 22 -8.12 -7.23 8.15
C ILE A 22 -7.32 -8.52 7.99
N ALA A 23 -6.01 -8.50 8.28
CA ALA A 23 -5.19 -9.70 8.39
C ALA A 23 -4.04 -9.45 9.38
N CYS A 24 -3.60 -10.51 10.03
CA CYS A 24 -2.49 -10.49 10.98
C CYS A 24 -1.83 -11.87 10.95
N ASP A 25 -0.51 -11.89 10.82
CA ASP A 25 0.33 -13.09 10.97
C ASP A 25 1.55 -12.77 11.83
N ASP A 26 2.46 -13.73 11.96
CA ASP A 26 3.65 -13.61 12.83
C ASP A 26 4.63 -12.50 12.38
N GLN A 27 4.53 -12.03 11.14
CA GLN A 27 5.48 -11.09 10.53
C GLN A 27 4.85 -9.79 10.04
N SER A 28 3.52 -9.74 9.92
CA SER A 28 2.84 -8.60 9.33
C SER A 28 1.44 -8.36 9.89
N VAL A 29 1.00 -7.10 9.80
CA VAL A 29 -0.39 -6.71 10.00
C VAL A 29 -0.86 -5.96 8.75
N THR A 30 -1.99 -6.39 8.20
CA THR A 30 -2.69 -5.67 7.14
C THR A 30 -3.90 -4.96 7.73
N VAL A 31 -3.99 -3.67 7.45
CA VAL A 31 -5.10 -2.83 7.88
C VAL A 31 -5.80 -2.21 6.68
N GLN A 32 -7.04 -1.78 6.93
CA GLN A 32 -7.86 -1.04 5.99
C GLN A 32 -8.22 0.33 6.58
N ALA A 33 -8.03 1.38 5.81
CA ALA A 33 -8.45 2.75 6.11
C ALA A 33 -9.10 3.41 4.88
N GLU A 34 -9.99 4.36 5.12
CA GLU A 34 -10.61 5.17 4.06
C GLU A 34 -9.80 6.46 3.88
N TRP A 35 -9.43 6.79 2.65
CA TRP A 35 -8.80 8.06 2.32
C TRP A 35 -9.83 9.19 2.39
N ARG A 36 -9.69 10.07 3.39
CA ARG A 36 -10.62 11.20 3.62
C ARG A 36 -10.01 12.56 3.33
N LEU A 37 -8.72 12.59 2.99
CA LEU A 37 -8.01 13.82 2.65
C LEU A 37 -8.23 14.17 1.18
N GLY A 38 -7.69 15.31 0.75
CA GLY A 38 -7.74 15.73 -0.65
C GLY A 38 -7.02 14.76 -1.59
N ARG A 39 -7.23 14.95 -2.90
CA ARG A 39 -6.53 14.19 -3.93
C ARG A 39 -5.01 14.36 -3.80
N VAL A 40 -4.27 13.26 -3.90
CA VAL A 40 -2.80 13.27 -4.05
C VAL A 40 -2.45 12.53 -5.33
N ASP A 41 -1.54 13.11 -6.12
CA ASP A 41 -1.10 12.57 -7.40
C ASP A 41 0.31 12.00 -7.25
N PHE A 42 0.49 10.72 -7.59
CA PHE A 42 1.76 10.01 -7.56
C PHE A 42 2.36 9.81 -8.96
N GLY A 43 1.80 10.47 -9.99
CA GLY A 43 2.23 10.32 -11.38
C GLY A 43 1.63 9.10 -12.08
N LEU A 44 1.91 7.89 -11.57
CA LEU A 44 1.37 6.64 -12.14
C LEU A 44 -0.10 6.42 -11.81
N PHE A 45 -0.56 6.91 -10.67
CA PHE A 45 -1.95 6.94 -10.26
C PHE A 45 -2.17 8.04 -9.22
N SER A 46 -3.42 8.27 -8.84
CA SER A 46 -3.80 9.23 -7.80
C SER A 46 -4.68 8.57 -6.75
N ILE A 47 -4.58 9.03 -5.51
CA ILE A 47 -5.52 8.70 -4.44
C ILE A 47 -6.54 9.81 -4.30
N GLU A 48 -7.80 9.43 -4.11
CA GLU A 48 -8.94 10.34 -4.09
C GLU A 48 -9.80 10.10 -2.84
N PRO A 49 -10.52 11.13 -2.36
CA PRO A 49 -11.46 10.95 -1.26
C PRO A 49 -12.42 9.77 -1.52
N GLY A 50 -12.54 8.87 -0.55
CA GLY A 50 -13.37 7.66 -0.63
C GLY A 50 -12.62 6.41 -1.10
N ASP A 51 -11.39 6.54 -1.59
CA ASP A 51 -10.54 5.38 -1.88
C ASP A 51 -10.26 4.58 -0.60
N VAL A 52 -10.05 3.29 -0.77
CA VAL A 52 -9.70 2.35 0.30
C VAL A 52 -8.21 2.07 0.25
N MET A 53 -7.53 2.36 1.36
CA MET A 53 -6.13 2.05 1.58
C MET A 53 -6.04 0.68 2.26
N ILE A 54 -5.45 -0.29 1.58
CA ILE A 54 -5.08 -1.60 2.14
C ILE A 54 -3.58 -1.57 2.42
N GLU A 55 -3.23 -1.47 3.69
CA GLU A 55 -1.87 -1.15 4.13
C GLU A 55 -1.28 -2.34 4.87
N THR A 56 -0.14 -2.86 4.39
CA THR A 56 0.57 -3.97 5.02
C THR A 56 1.85 -3.46 5.67
N PHE A 57 1.97 -3.68 6.98
CA PHE A 57 3.11 -3.31 7.81
C PHE A 57 3.86 -4.56 8.25
N TYR A 58 5.19 -4.54 8.21
CA TYR A 58 6.03 -5.71 8.48
C TYR A 58 6.97 -5.46 9.65
N VAL A 59 7.09 -6.44 10.55
CA VAL A 59 8.02 -6.37 11.70
C VAL A 59 9.46 -6.72 11.33
N ASN A 60 9.68 -7.24 10.11
CA ASN A 60 10.96 -7.75 9.64
C ASN A 60 11.35 -7.26 8.23
N ARG A 61 10.57 -6.37 7.60
CA ARG A 61 10.88 -5.80 6.29
C ARG A 61 11.10 -4.30 6.39
N TRP A 62 11.92 -3.77 5.48
CA TRP A 62 12.30 -2.37 5.45
C TRP A 62 11.40 -1.53 4.55
N TYR A 63 10.11 -1.87 4.52
CA TYR A 63 9.10 -1.15 3.79
C TYR A 63 7.71 -1.50 4.32
N ASN A 64 6.73 -0.67 3.97
CA ASN A 64 5.30 -0.95 4.08
C ASN A 64 4.67 -0.83 2.69
N ILE A 65 3.63 -1.61 2.40
CA ILE A 65 2.98 -1.61 1.08
C ILE A 65 1.54 -1.15 1.23
N PHE A 66 1.17 -0.09 0.52
CA PHE A 66 -0.17 0.47 0.48
C PHE A 66 -0.78 0.23 -0.90
N ARG A 67 -1.73 -0.70 -0.97
CA ARG A 67 -2.56 -0.91 -2.16
C ARG A 67 -3.73 0.06 -2.10
N VAL A 68 -3.89 0.86 -3.14
CA VAL A 68 -4.99 1.83 -3.23
C VAL A 68 -6.08 1.27 -4.12
N GLN A 69 -7.29 1.18 -3.57
CA GLN A 69 -8.47 0.72 -4.29
C GLN A 69 -9.51 1.83 -4.40
N GLN A 70 -10.18 1.86 -5.54
CA GLN A 70 -11.41 2.62 -5.72
C GLN A 70 -12.52 2.08 -4.81
N PRO A 71 -13.61 2.83 -4.57
CA PRO A 71 -14.75 2.35 -3.79
C PRO A 71 -15.39 1.05 -4.32
N ASP A 72 -15.23 0.75 -5.61
CA ASP A 72 -15.71 -0.49 -6.24
C ASP A 72 -14.74 -1.68 -6.11
N GLY A 73 -13.59 -1.48 -5.44
CA GLY A 73 -12.55 -2.47 -5.23
C GLY A 73 -11.45 -2.49 -6.29
N THR A 74 -11.58 -1.74 -7.39
CA THR A 74 -10.58 -1.70 -8.46
C THR A 74 -9.28 -1.07 -7.99
N THR A 75 -8.16 -1.74 -8.20
CA THR A 75 -6.84 -1.22 -7.81
C THR A 75 -6.40 -0.06 -8.70
N ARG A 76 -6.04 1.07 -8.07
CA ARG A 76 -5.39 2.20 -8.74
C ARG A 76 -3.89 1.99 -8.91
N GLY A 77 -3.26 1.38 -7.90
CA GLY A 77 -1.82 1.08 -7.88
C GLY A 77 -1.34 0.76 -6.47
N TRP A 78 -0.01 0.71 -6.32
CA TRP A 78 0.64 0.53 -5.03
C TRP A 78 1.64 1.64 -4.75
N TYR A 79 1.63 2.09 -3.51
CA TYR A 79 2.65 2.96 -2.92
C TYR A 79 3.45 2.12 -1.93
N CYS A 80 4.74 1.94 -2.16
CA CYS A 80 5.64 1.23 -1.24
C CYS A 80 6.50 2.25 -0.52
N ASN A 81 6.23 2.42 0.78
CA ASN A 81 7.01 3.30 1.65
C ASN A 81 8.26 2.57 2.12
N MET A 82 9.46 3.06 1.80
CA MET A 82 10.66 2.53 2.45
C MET A 82 10.74 3.04 3.88
N ALA A 83 10.75 2.11 4.82
CA ALA A 83 10.56 2.42 6.23
C ALA A 83 11.35 1.44 7.11
N ARG A 84 11.67 1.82 8.34
CA ARG A 84 12.16 0.87 9.33
C ARG A 84 11.08 -0.17 9.64
N PRO A 85 11.45 -1.42 10.01
CA PRO A 85 10.47 -2.43 10.39
C PRO A 85 9.52 -1.92 11.48
N ALA A 86 8.23 -2.22 11.31
CA ALA A 86 7.20 -1.71 12.18
C ALA A 86 7.29 -2.33 13.59
N ARG A 87 7.14 -1.49 14.62
CA ARG A 87 6.83 -1.94 15.96
C ARG A 87 5.31 -2.07 16.07
N ILE A 88 4.85 -3.30 16.25
CA ILE A 88 3.43 -3.60 16.35
C ILE A 88 3.15 -4.07 17.78
N ASP A 89 2.34 -3.31 18.50
CA ASP A 89 1.70 -3.74 19.73
C ASP A 89 0.19 -3.90 19.49
N GLY A 90 -0.51 -4.63 20.34
CA GLY A 90 -1.91 -5.03 20.09
C GLY A 90 -2.89 -3.89 19.79
N THR A 91 -2.50 -2.63 20.00
CA THR A 91 -3.30 -1.43 19.72
C THR A 91 -2.64 -0.42 18.79
N THR A 92 -1.36 -0.57 18.45
CA THR A 92 -0.62 0.42 17.69
C THR A 92 0.37 -0.21 16.71
N ILE A 93 0.43 0.34 15.51
CA ILE A 93 1.49 0.11 14.52
C ILE A 93 2.33 1.38 14.45
N GLU A 94 3.63 1.30 14.71
CA GLU A 94 4.56 2.42 14.59
C GLU A 94 5.68 2.07 13.60
N THR A 95 5.95 2.97 12.67
CA THR A 95 6.99 2.80 11.65
C THR A 95 7.65 4.14 11.32
N GLU A 96 8.95 4.12 11.07
CA GLU A 96 9.73 5.31 10.71
C GLU A 96 10.04 5.34 9.22
N ASP A 97 9.72 6.47 8.58
CA ASP A 97 9.89 6.74 7.16
C ASP A 97 11.37 7.04 6.80
N LEU A 98 11.83 6.47 5.68
CA LEU A 98 13.18 6.68 5.15
C LEU A 98 13.22 7.67 3.98
N GLU A 99 12.11 8.37 3.70
CA GLU A 99 11.99 9.42 2.69
C GLU A 99 12.33 8.97 1.26
N ILE A 100 12.05 7.70 0.92
CA ILE A 100 12.14 7.21 -0.45
C ILE A 100 11.02 6.20 -0.70
N ASP A 101 10.42 6.27 -1.88
CA ASP A 101 9.21 5.50 -2.19
C ASP A 101 9.30 4.80 -3.55
N LEU A 102 8.60 3.67 -3.68
CA LEU A 102 8.33 3.04 -4.97
C LEU A 102 6.84 3.14 -5.30
N ILE A 103 6.52 3.79 -6.43
CA ILE A 103 5.17 3.87 -6.99
C ILE A 103 5.03 2.81 -8.07
N VAL A 104 3.94 2.04 -8.03
CA VAL A 104 3.69 0.93 -8.96
C VAL A 104 2.32 1.09 -9.59
N SER A 105 2.25 1.03 -10.93
CA SER A 105 0.98 1.05 -11.67
C SER A 105 0.12 -0.17 -11.35
N ALA A 106 -1.21 -0.06 -11.50
CA ALA A 106 -2.16 -1.16 -11.28
C ALA A 106 -1.82 -2.47 -12.03
N ASP A 107 -1.22 -2.36 -13.21
CA ASP A 107 -0.79 -3.49 -14.03
C ASP A 107 0.66 -3.94 -13.80
N ARG A 108 1.37 -3.26 -12.88
CA ARG A 108 2.79 -3.47 -12.51
C ARG A 108 3.80 -3.25 -13.63
N ARG A 109 3.37 -2.74 -14.79
CA ARG A 109 4.27 -2.51 -15.92
C ARG A 109 5.14 -1.28 -15.75
N HIS A 110 4.72 -0.36 -14.88
CA HIS A 110 5.45 0.86 -14.56
C HIS A 110 5.77 0.89 -13.07
N VAL A 111 7.04 1.15 -12.77
CA VAL A 111 7.58 1.25 -11.42
C VAL A 111 8.50 2.46 -11.37
N GLU A 112 8.17 3.42 -10.52
CA GLU A 112 8.92 4.66 -10.35
C GLU A 112 9.48 4.75 -8.94
N LEU A 113 10.78 5.06 -8.83
CA LEU A 113 11.41 5.41 -7.56
C LEU A 113 11.33 6.92 -7.40
N THR A 114 10.75 7.39 -6.30
CA THR A 114 10.53 8.82 -6.04
C THR A 114 11.32 9.26 -4.82
N ASP A 115 11.41 10.57 -4.63
CA ASP A 115 11.93 11.20 -3.42
C ASP A 115 13.42 10.90 -3.14
N LEU A 116 14.19 10.55 -4.18
CA LEU A 116 15.64 10.31 -4.07
C LEU A 116 16.39 11.54 -3.51
N GLY A 117 15.96 12.75 -3.88
CA GLY A 117 16.57 13.97 -3.38
C GLY A 117 16.35 14.18 -1.88
N GLU A 118 15.16 13.84 -1.39
CA GLU A 118 14.78 13.86 0.02
C GLU A 118 15.57 12.82 0.82
N TYR A 119 15.72 11.61 0.29
CA TYR A 119 16.57 10.57 0.86
C TYR A 119 18.05 10.99 0.96
N GLU A 120 18.59 11.57 -0.12
CA GLU A 120 19.97 12.06 -0.13
C GLU A 120 20.16 13.19 0.88
N ALA A 121 19.21 14.12 0.98
CA ALA A 121 19.22 15.21 1.95
C ALA A 121 19.12 14.73 3.41
N ARG A 122 18.45 13.61 3.65
CA ARG A 122 18.40 12.93 4.97
C ARG A 122 19.77 12.44 5.43
N GLY A 123 20.71 12.18 4.52
CA GLY A 123 22.06 11.72 4.86
C GLY A 123 22.10 10.36 5.55
N ILE A 124 21.10 9.49 5.33
CA ILE A 124 21.00 8.17 5.97
C ILE A 124 22.21 7.31 5.60
N ALA A 125 22.66 7.34 4.34
CA ALA A 125 23.83 6.59 3.90
C ALA A 125 25.09 6.86 4.72
N GLN A 126 25.26 8.07 5.25
CA GLN A 126 26.40 8.44 6.08
C GLN A 126 26.14 8.26 7.58
N THR A 127 24.92 8.56 8.03
CA THR A 127 24.57 8.58 9.46
C THR A 127 24.11 7.23 10.01
N ASP A 128 23.50 6.40 9.16
CA ASP A 128 23.06 5.03 9.45
C ASP A 128 23.33 4.12 8.24
N PRO A 129 24.59 3.70 8.01
CA PRO A 129 24.94 2.84 6.87
C PRO A 129 24.24 1.48 6.89
N TYR A 130 23.80 1.02 8.06
CA TYR A 130 23.02 -0.22 8.18
C TYR A 130 21.63 -0.05 7.59
N ALA A 131 20.95 1.07 7.89
CA ALA A 131 19.66 1.39 7.28
C ALA A 131 19.78 1.57 5.75
N ASP A 132 20.83 2.23 5.25
CA ASP A 132 21.04 2.36 3.79
C ASP A 132 21.24 1.00 3.12
N ALA A 133 22.04 0.11 3.72
CA ALA A 133 22.22 -1.25 3.20
C ALA A 133 20.91 -2.06 3.20
N ALA A 134 20.13 -1.97 4.28
CA ALA A 134 18.86 -2.66 4.40
C ALA A 134 17.81 -2.13 3.41
N LEU A 135 17.75 -0.81 3.23
CA LEU A 135 16.91 -0.15 2.22
C LEU A 135 17.26 -0.62 0.81
N ARG A 136 18.56 -0.71 0.45
CA ARG A 136 18.99 -1.22 -0.86
C ARG A 136 18.57 -2.67 -1.08
N ALA A 137 18.73 -3.53 -0.06
CA ALA A 137 18.29 -4.92 -0.14
C ALA A 137 16.76 -5.02 -0.30
N ALA A 138 16.01 -4.20 0.44
CA ALA A 138 14.57 -4.13 0.36
C ALA A 138 14.05 -3.59 -0.99
N LEU A 139 14.72 -2.60 -1.59
CA LEU A 139 14.40 -2.15 -2.95
C LEU A 139 14.59 -3.26 -3.98
N ALA A 140 15.64 -4.08 -3.83
CA ALA A 140 15.86 -5.24 -4.70
C ALA A 140 14.75 -6.29 -4.50
N GLU A 141 14.42 -6.62 -3.25
CA GLU A 141 13.32 -7.53 -2.92
C GLU A 141 11.98 -7.07 -3.49
N LEU A 142 11.63 -5.79 -3.32
CA LEU A 142 10.39 -5.21 -3.85
C LEU A 142 10.32 -5.31 -5.37
N ARG A 143 11.41 -4.98 -6.07
CA ARG A 143 11.47 -5.11 -7.53
C ARG A 143 11.24 -6.54 -8.00
N ASP A 144 11.83 -7.51 -7.30
CA ASP A 144 11.64 -8.92 -7.59
C ASP A 144 10.20 -9.37 -7.34
N LEU A 145 9.58 -8.97 -6.23
CA LEU A 145 8.18 -9.26 -5.90
C LEU A 145 7.22 -8.67 -6.94
N ILE A 146 7.42 -7.42 -7.33
CA ILE A 146 6.61 -6.73 -8.33
C ILE A 146 6.70 -7.45 -9.67
N ALA A 147 7.91 -7.85 -10.09
CA ALA A 147 8.14 -8.58 -11.33
C ALA A 147 7.43 -9.94 -11.34
N ARG A 148 7.43 -10.67 -10.21
CA ARG A 148 6.74 -11.96 -10.09
C ARG A 148 5.22 -11.83 -9.96
N GLY A 149 4.70 -10.69 -9.52
CA GLY A 149 3.26 -10.48 -9.34
C GLY A 149 2.66 -11.29 -8.20
N GLU A 150 3.49 -11.62 -7.22
CA GLU A 150 3.09 -12.29 -6.00
C GLU A 150 2.40 -11.29 -5.06
N ALA A 151 1.63 -11.81 -4.09
CA ALA A 151 1.05 -10.97 -3.05
C ALA A 151 2.16 -10.15 -2.36
N PRO A 152 1.92 -8.86 -2.04
CA PRO A 152 0.65 -8.12 -2.16
C PRO A 152 0.43 -7.40 -3.50
N PHE A 153 1.21 -7.71 -4.53
CA PHE A 153 1.13 -7.13 -5.88
C PHE A 153 0.25 -7.96 -6.85
N THR A 154 -0.59 -8.84 -6.33
CA THR A 154 -1.57 -9.55 -7.16
C THR A 154 -2.63 -8.56 -7.65
N PRO A 155 -2.86 -8.44 -8.97
CA PRO A 155 -3.95 -7.63 -9.49
C PRO A 155 -5.29 -8.20 -9.06
N ASP A 156 -6.35 -7.37 -9.15
CA ASP A 156 -7.71 -7.86 -8.93
C ASP A 156 -7.99 -9.04 -9.88
N PRO A 157 -8.72 -10.07 -9.42
CA PRO A 157 -9.24 -11.06 -10.34
C PRO A 157 -10.06 -10.32 -11.41
N PRO A 158 -9.98 -10.75 -12.68
CA PRO A 158 -10.78 -10.12 -13.73
C PRO A 158 -12.25 -10.13 -13.29
N ILE A 159 -12.94 -9.00 -13.44
CA ILE A 159 -14.37 -8.90 -13.16
C ILE A 159 -15.05 -9.94 -14.05
N THR A 160 -15.42 -11.10 -13.48
CA THR A 160 -16.33 -12.02 -14.13
C THR A 160 -17.69 -11.34 -14.11
N ASP A 161 -18.10 -10.81 -15.27
CA ASP A 161 -19.47 -10.42 -15.52
C ASP A 161 -20.36 -11.63 -15.21
N HIS A 162 -20.98 -11.64 -14.03
CA HIS A 162 -22.08 -12.55 -13.76
C HIS A 162 -23.25 -12.03 -14.58
N GLY A 163 -23.26 -12.50 -15.84
CA GLY A 163 -24.17 -12.08 -16.88
C GLY A 163 -25.58 -11.89 -16.35
N SER A 164 -26.10 -10.70 -16.66
CA SER A 164 -27.51 -10.33 -16.53
C SER A 164 -28.41 -11.52 -16.89
N THR A 165 -29.02 -12.15 -15.88
CA THR A 165 -30.04 -13.17 -16.11
C THR A 165 -31.21 -12.50 -16.82
N ALA A 166 -31.29 -12.71 -18.12
CA ALA A 166 -32.38 -12.28 -18.95
C ALA A 166 -33.72 -12.74 -18.35
N HIS A 167 -34.56 -11.76 -18.08
CA HIS A 167 -35.96 -11.88 -17.71
C HIS A 167 -36.69 -12.75 -18.76
N ARG A 168 -37.12 -13.96 -18.38
CA ARG A 168 -38.07 -14.75 -19.19
C ARG A 168 -39.47 -14.17 -18.97
N PRO A 169 -40.20 -13.73 -20.01
CA PRO A 169 -41.59 -13.37 -19.83
C PRO A 169 -42.44 -14.62 -19.60
N HIS A 170 -43.36 -14.52 -18.65
CA HIS A 170 -44.44 -15.47 -18.40
C HIS A 170 -45.34 -15.57 -19.65
N THR A 171 -45.40 -16.74 -20.27
CA THR A 171 -46.54 -17.13 -21.11
C THR A 171 -47.50 -17.96 -20.28
N THR A 172 -48.56 -17.31 -19.81
CA THR A 172 -49.83 -17.96 -19.48
C THR A 172 -50.40 -18.55 -20.77
N THR A 173 -50.73 -19.84 -20.78
CA THR A 173 -51.70 -20.37 -21.74
C THR A 173 -52.69 -21.23 -21.02
N ASN A 174 -53.94 -20.82 -21.21
CA ASN A 174 -55.18 -21.33 -20.68
C ASN A 174 -55.66 -22.49 -21.57
N ARG A 175 -55.89 -23.67 -21.01
CA ARG A 175 -56.98 -24.61 -21.37
C ARG A 175 -56.98 -25.84 -20.46
#